data_AF-A0A8T4CM20-F1
#
_entry.id   AF-A0A8T4CM20-F1
#
_cell.length_a   1.000
_cell.length_b   1.000
_cell.length_c   1.000
_cell.angle_alpha   90.00
_cell.angle_beta   90.00
_cell.angle_gamma   90.00
#
_symmetry.space_group_name_H-M   'P 1'
#
loop_
_entity.id
_entity.type
_entity.pdbx_description
1 polymer ?
#
loop_
_entity_poly.entity_id
_entity_poly.type
_entity_poly.pdbx_seq_one_letter_code
_entity_poly.pdbx_strand_id
1 'polypeptide(L)'
;MAYTPQFYPGATKVAENRRNHLNPNYELEKLREIPDEDVVKIMGHRQPGEDYKTVHPPLEEMDFVEDYARDLVEPLNGAKEGHRVRYIQFADSMYFAPAQPYDRSRSYMTRLRGVDAGTLSGRQVVECRESDLEEFSKNILMDTELFDPATSGMRGATVHGHSLRLGENGMMFDALQRCVFDEKTGHVMYVKDQVGKPLDAPVDVGEPIPEAKLREITTIYRNDGVAMRADPDVIEVVKRIHRARTLGGYIPTNETFKGL
;
A
#
# COMPACT_ATOMS: atom_id res chain seq x y z
N MET A 1 25.30 -14.92 -14.91
CA MET A 1 25.20 -14.87 -13.43
C MET A 1 23.79 -14.45 -13.08
N ALA A 2 23.10 -15.17 -12.21
CA ALA A 2 21.81 -14.71 -11.69
C ALA A 2 22.04 -13.56 -10.69
N TYR A 3 21.21 -12.53 -10.74
CA TYR A 3 21.25 -11.42 -9.78
C TYR A 3 20.29 -11.71 -8.62
N THR A 4 20.76 -11.60 -7.38
CA THR A 4 19.93 -11.73 -6.17
C THR A 4 19.59 -10.34 -5.64
N PRO A 5 18.32 -9.91 -5.69
CA PRO A 5 17.91 -8.60 -5.18
C PRO A 5 18.08 -8.51 -3.66
N GLN A 6 18.56 -7.36 -3.17
CA GLN A 6 18.73 -7.08 -1.74
C GLN A 6 17.60 -6.22 -1.14
N PHE A 7 16.78 -5.60 -2.00
CA PHE A 7 15.61 -4.75 -1.70
C PHE A 7 15.85 -3.48 -0.86
N TYR A 8 16.35 -3.59 0.37
CA TYR A 8 16.48 -2.47 1.31
C TYR A 8 17.64 -2.67 2.31
N PRO A 9 18.45 -1.64 2.62
CA PRO A 9 19.55 -1.74 3.60
C PRO A 9 19.03 -1.75 5.05
N GLY A 10 19.86 -2.16 5.99
CA GLY A 10 19.60 -2.04 7.43
C GLY A 10 19.66 -3.37 8.18
N ALA A 11 20.08 -3.31 9.45
CA ALA A 11 20.27 -4.47 10.32
C ALA A 11 19.14 -4.65 11.36
N THR A 12 18.21 -3.70 11.45
CA THR A 12 17.09 -3.80 12.40
C THR A 12 15.89 -4.55 11.83
N LYS A 13 14.98 -5.00 12.70
CA LYS A 13 13.72 -5.62 12.30
C LYS A 13 12.86 -4.74 11.38
N VAL A 14 12.89 -3.42 11.56
CA VAL A 14 12.12 -2.50 10.70
C VAL A 14 12.65 -2.51 9.27
N ALA A 15 13.97 -2.63 9.09
CA ALA A 15 14.57 -2.82 7.77
C ALA A 15 14.24 -4.20 7.17
N GLU A 16 14.21 -5.25 7.99
CA GLU A 16 13.80 -6.60 7.56
C GLU A 16 12.34 -6.62 7.10
N ASN A 17 11.42 -6.02 7.85
CA ASN A 17 10.01 -5.92 7.48
C ASN A 17 9.83 -5.21 6.14
N ARG A 18 10.59 -4.12 5.89
CA ARG A 18 10.62 -3.45 4.58
C ARG A 18 11.12 -4.41 3.48
N ARG A 19 12.17 -5.20 3.72
CA ARG A 19 12.63 -6.21 2.74
C ARG A 19 11.55 -7.26 2.47
N ASN A 20 10.87 -7.75 3.50
CA ASN A 20 9.77 -8.70 3.37
C ASN A 20 8.64 -8.14 2.53
N HIS A 21 8.20 -6.90 2.78
CA HIS A 21 7.18 -6.24 1.98
C HIS A 21 7.61 -6.06 0.52
N LEU A 22 8.88 -5.76 0.26
CA LEU A 22 9.40 -5.57 -1.11
C LEU A 22 9.65 -6.89 -1.87
N ASN A 23 9.90 -8.00 -1.17
CA ASN A 23 10.30 -9.27 -1.78
C ASN A 23 9.09 -10.08 -2.27
N PRO A 24 8.87 -10.25 -3.60
CA PRO A 24 7.72 -11.00 -4.11
C PRO A 24 7.73 -12.49 -3.72
N ASN A 25 8.87 -13.04 -3.29
CA ASN A 25 8.98 -14.42 -2.82
C ASN A 25 8.67 -14.57 -1.31
N TYR A 26 8.51 -13.46 -0.59
CA TYR A 26 8.01 -13.49 0.78
C TYR A 26 6.48 -13.54 0.76
N GLU A 27 5.92 -14.59 1.35
CA GLU A 27 4.47 -14.76 1.52
C GLU A 27 4.00 -13.91 2.69
N LEU A 28 3.12 -12.94 2.40
CA LEU A 28 2.54 -12.07 3.42
C LEU A 28 1.54 -12.87 4.26
N GLU A 29 1.60 -12.74 5.58
CA GLU A 29 0.71 -13.46 6.49
C GLU A 29 -0.75 -13.02 6.25
N LYS A 30 -1.65 -13.97 5.93
CA LYS A 30 -3.09 -13.71 5.84
C LYS A 30 -3.69 -13.68 7.25
N LEU A 31 -4.26 -12.54 7.64
CA LEU A 31 -4.81 -12.31 8.97
C LEU A 31 -6.34 -12.28 9.02
N ARG A 32 -7.00 -12.17 7.85
CA ARG A 32 -8.46 -12.12 7.74
C ARG A 32 -8.92 -12.59 6.37
N GLU A 33 -10.23 -12.73 6.22
CA GLU A 33 -10.91 -13.09 4.98
C GLU A 33 -12.11 -12.16 4.80
N ILE A 34 -11.95 -11.11 4.00
CA ILE A 34 -13.05 -10.20 3.68
C ILE A 34 -13.69 -10.67 2.36
N PRO A 35 -15.01 -10.92 2.30
CA PRO A 35 -15.67 -11.34 1.07
C PRO A 35 -15.43 -10.36 -0.09
N ASP A 36 -15.30 -10.87 -1.32
CA ASP A 36 -15.08 -10.04 -2.52
C ASP A 36 -16.12 -8.93 -2.65
N GLU A 37 -17.39 -9.27 -2.44
CA GLU A 37 -18.51 -8.32 -2.49
C GLU A 37 -18.36 -7.18 -1.47
N ASP A 38 -17.77 -7.48 -0.31
CA ASP A 38 -17.59 -6.52 0.77
C ASP A 38 -16.40 -5.60 0.51
N VAL A 39 -15.32 -6.10 -0.11
CA VAL A 39 -14.22 -5.26 -0.63
C VAL A 39 -14.77 -4.29 -1.67
N VAL A 40 -15.58 -4.76 -2.63
CA VAL A 40 -16.23 -3.92 -3.65
C VAL A 40 -17.11 -2.83 -3.03
N LYS A 41 -17.92 -3.18 -2.02
CA LYS A 41 -18.77 -2.22 -1.28
C LYS A 41 -17.94 -1.13 -0.60
N ILE A 42 -16.87 -1.48 0.11
CA ILE A 42 -16.03 -0.49 0.80
C ILE A 42 -15.29 0.40 -0.21
N MET A 43 -14.85 -0.16 -1.35
CA MET A 43 -14.23 0.62 -2.42
C MET A 43 -15.20 1.63 -3.07
N GLY A 44 -16.49 1.30 -3.19
CA GLY A 44 -17.55 2.24 -3.55
C GLY A 44 -17.58 2.69 -5.03
N HIS A 45 -16.98 1.92 -5.93
CA HIS A 45 -16.90 2.27 -7.37
C HIS A 45 -18.03 1.67 -8.21
N ARG A 46 -18.52 0.50 -7.83
CA ARG A 46 -19.59 -0.28 -8.49
C ARG A 46 -20.35 -1.11 -7.45
N GLN A 47 -21.47 -1.71 -7.84
CA GLN A 47 -22.17 -2.68 -7.00
C GLN A 47 -21.62 -4.09 -7.22
N PRO A 48 -21.57 -4.96 -6.19
CA PRO A 48 -21.28 -6.37 -6.38
C PRO A 48 -22.27 -7.02 -7.37
N GLY A 49 -21.75 -7.87 -8.26
CA GLY A 49 -22.54 -8.48 -9.35
C GLY A 49 -22.79 -7.59 -10.57
N GLU A 50 -22.45 -6.29 -10.54
CA GLU A 50 -22.42 -5.44 -11.74
C GLU A 50 -21.17 -5.76 -12.58
N ASP A 51 -21.33 -5.90 -13.89
CA ASP A 51 -20.20 -6.06 -14.82
C ASP A 51 -19.24 -4.86 -14.74
N TYR A 52 -17.96 -5.12 -15.00
CA TYR A 52 -16.95 -4.06 -15.07
C TYR A 52 -17.24 -3.12 -16.24
N LYS A 53 -17.22 -1.81 -15.95
CA LYS A 53 -17.38 -0.78 -16.97
C LYS A 53 -16.08 -0.57 -17.73
N THR A 54 -16.16 -0.46 -19.04
CA THR A 54 -15.00 -0.22 -19.91
C THR A 54 -14.76 1.28 -20.14
N VAL A 55 -13.49 1.66 -20.34
CA VAL A 55 -13.07 3.01 -20.74
C VAL A 55 -12.67 3.06 -22.22
N HIS A 56 -12.38 1.90 -22.81
CA HIS A 56 -12.13 1.72 -24.24
C HIS A 56 -12.55 0.29 -24.64
N PRO A 57 -12.74 -0.01 -25.94
CA PRO A 57 -12.98 -1.38 -26.41
C PRO A 57 -11.89 -2.37 -25.97
N PRO A 58 -12.16 -3.68 -25.94
CA PRO A 58 -11.12 -4.68 -25.73
C PRO A 58 -9.95 -4.52 -26.71
N LEU A 59 -8.73 -4.85 -26.27
CA LEU A 59 -7.52 -4.68 -27.09
C LEU A 59 -7.55 -5.54 -28.36
N GLU A 60 -8.24 -6.69 -28.33
CA GLU A 60 -8.42 -7.57 -29.49
C GLU A 60 -9.28 -6.95 -30.60
N GLU A 61 -10.12 -5.96 -30.27
CA GLU A 61 -10.98 -5.26 -31.22
C GLU A 61 -10.32 -4.01 -31.81
N MET A 62 -9.14 -3.62 -31.33
CA MET A 62 -8.46 -2.41 -31.73
C MET A 62 -7.50 -2.65 -32.90
N ASP A 63 -7.59 -1.78 -33.91
CA ASP A 63 -6.66 -1.77 -35.03
C ASP A 63 -5.46 -0.86 -34.73
N PHE A 64 -4.39 -1.47 -34.21
CA PHE A 64 -3.16 -0.76 -33.89
C PHE A 64 -2.12 -0.90 -35.00
N VAL A 65 -1.32 0.15 -35.19
CA VAL A 65 -0.06 0.03 -35.95
C VAL A 65 0.88 -0.95 -35.22
N GLU A 66 1.59 -1.76 -35.98
CA GLU A 66 2.61 -2.69 -35.46
C GLU A 66 3.65 -1.94 -34.62
N ASP A 67 3.86 -2.40 -33.38
CA ASP A 67 4.88 -1.86 -32.48
C ASP A 67 5.48 -3.02 -31.67
N TYR A 68 6.65 -3.48 -32.11
CA TYR A 68 7.36 -4.57 -31.47
C TYR A 68 7.61 -4.31 -29.97
N ALA A 69 7.97 -3.08 -29.58
CA ALA A 69 8.30 -2.78 -28.19
C ALA A 69 7.06 -2.82 -27.30
N ARG A 70 5.90 -2.38 -27.81
CA ARG A 70 4.60 -2.49 -27.13
C ARG A 70 4.20 -3.96 -26.93
N ASP A 71 4.28 -4.76 -27.99
CA ASP A 71 3.72 -6.11 -28.02
C ASP A 71 4.57 -7.15 -27.25
N LEU A 72 5.78 -6.77 -26.82
CA LEU A 72 6.59 -7.57 -25.87
C LEU A 72 6.01 -7.60 -24.45
N VAL A 73 5.17 -6.64 -24.08
CA VAL A 73 4.67 -6.48 -22.70
C VAL A 73 3.24 -7.00 -22.58
N GLU A 74 3.08 -8.14 -21.92
CA GLU A 74 1.77 -8.76 -21.69
C GLU A 74 0.82 -7.84 -20.91
N PRO A 75 -0.34 -7.43 -21.45
CA PRO A 75 -1.30 -6.62 -20.71
C PRO A 75 -1.95 -7.41 -19.56
N LEU A 76 -2.34 -6.72 -18.49
CA LEU A 76 -3.22 -7.27 -17.45
C LEU A 76 -4.62 -7.58 -18.02
N ASN A 77 -5.38 -8.45 -17.36
CA ASN A 77 -6.71 -8.86 -17.84
C ASN A 77 -7.65 -7.66 -17.96
N GLY A 78 -7.71 -6.79 -16.96
CA GLY A 78 -8.53 -5.58 -17.05
C GLY A 78 -8.06 -4.59 -18.11
N ALA A 79 -6.79 -4.65 -18.52
CA ALA A 79 -6.30 -3.87 -19.66
C ALA A 79 -6.75 -4.47 -21.00
N LYS A 80 -6.70 -5.80 -21.13
CA LYS A 80 -7.21 -6.54 -22.32
C LYS A 80 -8.69 -6.28 -22.54
N GLU A 81 -9.49 -6.35 -21.48
CA GLU A 81 -10.94 -6.17 -21.52
C GLU A 81 -11.36 -4.68 -21.52
N GLY A 82 -10.39 -3.76 -21.37
CA GLY A 82 -10.64 -2.33 -21.41
C GLY A 82 -11.36 -1.75 -20.20
N HIS A 83 -11.33 -2.44 -19.05
CA HIS A 83 -11.91 -1.98 -17.78
C HIS A 83 -11.37 -0.60 -17.37
N ARG A 84 -12.23 0.24 -16.80
CA ARG A 84 -11.84 1.58 -16.35
C ARG A 84 -10.78 1.54 -15.25
N VAL A 85 -10.03 2.63 -15.08
CA VAL A 85 -9.09 2.81 -13.96
C VAL A 85 -9.85 3.32 -12.72
N ARG A 86 -9.55 2.72 -11.57
CA ARG A 86 -10.09 3.08 -10.25
C ARG A 86 -8.98 3.09 -9.22
N TYR A 87 -9.32 3.41 -7.97
CA TYR A 87 -8.34 3.62 -6.91
C TYR A 87 -8.74 3.02 -5.58
N ILE A 88 -7.75 2.70 -4.77
CA ILE A 88 -7.88 2.45 -3.33
C ILE A 88 -6.84 3.32 -2.62
N GLN A 89 -7.24 3.95 -1.51
CA GLN A 89 -6.38 4.87 -0.78
C GLN A 89 -6.41 4.58 0.72
N PHE A 90 -5.24 4.47 1.34
CA PHE A 90 -5.08 4.24 2.77
C PHE A 90 -4.45 5.43 3.46
N ALA A 91 -4.88 5.71 4.69
CA ALA A 91 -4.11 6.47 5.66
C ALA A 91 -3.55 5.48 6.69
N ASP A 92 -2.24 5.52 6.94
CA ASP A 92 -1.56 4.63 7.88
C ASP A 92 -1.10 5.43 9.10
N SER A 93 -1.50 5.00 10.30
CA SER A 93 -1.12 5.64 11.54
C SER A 93 0.39 5.61 11.73
N MET A 94 0.94 6.73 12.19
CA MET A 94 2.32 6.79 12.65
C MET A 94 2.54 5.97 13.93
N TYR A 95 1.49 5.47 14.59
CA TYR A 95 1.58 4.59 15.76
C TYR A 95 1.58 3.13 15.34
N PHE A 96 2.72 2.70 14.78
CA PHE A 96 3.03 1.30 14.45
C PHE A 96 2.09 0.61 13.44
N ALA A 97 1.39 1.35 12.57
CA ALA A 97 0.67 0.71 11.47
C ALA A 97 1.62 -0.19 10.65
N PRO A 98 1.16 -1.36 10.18
CA PRO A 98 2.05 -2.39 9.66
C PRO A 98 2.70 -1.97 8.33
N ALA A 99 1.97 -1.26 7.48
CA ALA A 99 2.49 -0.65 6.26
C ALA A 99 2.56 0.88 6.38
N GLN A 100 3.40 1.51 5.55
CA GLN A 100 3.63 2.96 5.56
C GLN A 100 3.72 3.52 4.13
N PRO A 101 3.55 4.84 3.90
CA PRO A 101 3.31 5.36 2.54
C PRO A 101 4.39 5.03 1.49
N TYR A 102 5.69 5.26 1.77
CA TYR A 102 6.76 4.90 0.83
C TYR A 102 7.04 3.41 0.76
N ASP A 103 6.74 2.69 1.84
CA ASP A 103 6.89 1.24 1.92
C ASP A 103 5.85 0.55 1.02
N ARG A 104 4.59 0.97 1.09
CA ARG A 104 3.50 0.59 0.18
C ARG A 104 3.89 0.79 -1.28
N SER A 105 4.24 2.01 -1.70
CA SER A 105 4.54 2.26 -3.11
C SER A 105 5.72 1.46 -3.65
N ARG A 106 6.76 1.20 -2.83
CA ARG A 106 7.88 0.33 -3.24
C ARG A 106 7.41 -1.12 -3.39
N SER A 107 6.63 -1.61 -2.43
CA SER A 107 6.09 -2.98 -2.44
C SER A 107 5.13 -3.20 -3.61
N TYR A 108 4.34 -2.18 -3.96
CA TYR A 108 3.43 -2.26 -5.10
C TYR A 108 4.21 -2.37 -6.40
N MET A 109 5.27 -1.57 -6.56
CA MET A 109 6.13 -1.60 -7.74
C MET A 109 6.98 -2.87 -7.87
N THR A 110 7.14 -3.66 -6.81
CA THR A 110 7.86 -4.94 -6.86
C THR A 110 6.94 -6.16 -6.95
N ARG A 111 5.70 -6.08 -6.46
CA ARG A 111 4.75 -7.21 -6.42
C ARG A 111 3.65 -7.13 -7.47
N LEU A 112 3.22 -5.92 -7.86
CA LEU A 112 2.04 -5.69 -8.69
C LEU A 112 2.46 -5.22 -10.08
N ARG A 113 1.74 -5.68 -11.11
CA ARG A 113 1.94 -5.23 -12.49
C ARG A 113 0.97 -4.06 -12.78
N GLY A 114 1.34 -3.16 -13.69
CA GLY A 114 0.41 -2.15 -14.23
C GLY A 114 -0.22 -1.21 -13.20
N VAL A 115 0.51 -0.85 -12.14
CA VAL A 115 0.03 0.04 -11.07
C VAL A 115 0.59 1.45 -11.18
N ASP A 116 -0.22 2.43 -10.81
CA ASP A 116 0.19 3.82 -10.55
C ASP A 116 0.05 4.13 -9.06
N ALA A 117 1.13 4.51 -8.37
CA ALA A 117 1.16 4.61 -6.92
C ALA A 117 1.62 5.99 -6.44
N GLY A 118 0.73 6.69 -5.72
CA GLY A 118 0.99 8.01 -5.13
C GLY A 118 1.30 7.94 -3.63
N THR A 119 2.42 8.56 -3.21
CA THR A 119 2.84 8.61 -1.80
C THR A 119 2.73 10.01 -1.23
N LEU A 120 2.02 10.16 -0.11
CA LEU A 120 1.97 11.39 0.69
C LEU A 120 2.17 11.03 2.18
N SER A 121 2.32 12.04 3.04
CA SER A 121 2.41 11.79 4.49
C SER A 121 1.12 11.19 5.06
N GLY A 122 -0.03 11.80 4.76
CA GLY A 122 -1.32 11.42 5.32
C GLY A 122 -2.13 10.42 4.51
N ARG A 123 -1.63 9.99 3.34
CA ARG A 123 -2.30 8.99 2.50
C ARG A 123 -1.36 8.34 1.51
N GLN A 124 -1.69 7.12 1.10
CA GLN A 124 -1.08 6.40 0.00
C GLN A 124 -2.19 5.87 -0.90
N VAL A 125 -2.07 6.10 -2.21
CA VAL A 125 -3.07 5.71 -3.20
C VAL A 125 -2.43 4.81 -4.24
N VAL A 126 -3.20 3.84 -4.73
CA VAL A 126 -2.85 3.09 -5.95
C VAL A 126 -4.03 3.12 -6.92
N GLU A 127 -3.74 3.42 -8.17
CA GLU A 127 -4.66 3.39 -9.30
C GLU A 127 -4.28 2.24 -10.24
N CYS A 128 -5.27 1.47 -10.65
CA CYS A 128 -5.11 0.34 -11.58
C CYS A 128 -6.45 0.06 -12.29
N ARG A 129 -6.44 -0.85 -13.27
CA ARG A 129 -7.67 -1.36 -13.90
C ARG A 129 -8.58 -1.96 -12.83
N GLU A 130 -9.87 -1.63 -12.86
CA GLU A 130 -10.80 -1.89 -11.75
C GLU A 130 -10.84 -3.37 -11.32
N SER A 131 -10.88 -4.31 -12.26
CA SER A 131 -10.86 -5.74 -11.96
C SER A 131 -9.57 -6.21 -11.30
N ASP A 132 -8.41 -5.81 -11.83
CA ASP A 132 -7.11 -6.18 -11.25
C ASP A 132 -6.91 -5.49 -9.88
N LEU A 133 -7.41 -4.26 -9.73
CA LEU A 133 -7.36 -3.51 -8.48
C LEU A 133 -8.15 -4.21 -7.36
N GLU A 134 -9.34 -4.74 -7.65
CA GLU A 134 -10.15 -5.45 -6.66
C GLU A 134 -9.44 -6.72 -6.17
N GLU A 135 -8.84 -7.49 -7.09
CA GLU A 135 -8.03 -8.66 -6.76
C GLU A 135 -6.84 -8.30 -5.85
N PHE A 136 -6.07 -7.27 -6.23
CA PHE A 136 -4.94 -6.80 -5.41
C PHE A 136 -5.41 -6.27 -4.05
N SER A 137 -6.52 -5.52 -4.03
CA SER A 137 -7.06 -4.91 -2.82
C SER A 137 -7.42 -5.97 -1.79
N LYS A 138 -8.13 -7.03 -2.20
CA LYS A 138 -8.48 -8.14 -1.33
C LYS A 138 -7.24 -8.93 -0.92
N ASN A 139 -6.58 -9.58 -1.88
CA ASN A 139 -5.63 -10.66 -1.62
C ASN A 139 -4.30 -10.19 -1.04
N ILE A 140 -3.95 -8.92 -1.22
CA ILE A 140 -2.68 -8.35 -0.78
C ILE A 140 -2.91 -7.21 0.20
N LEU A 141 -3.78 -6.26 -0.13
CA LEU A 141 -3.84 -5.00 0.63
C LEU A 141 -4.73 -5.06 1.87
N MET A 142 -5.70 -5.98 1.96
CA MET A 142 -6.68 -6.03 3.04
C MET A 142 -6.65 -7.33 3.85
N ASP A 143 -6.54 -8.49 3.19
CA ASP A 143 -6.56 -9.77 3.88
C ASP A 143 -5.25 -10.09 4.62
N THR A 144 -4.16 -9.39 4.29
CA THR A 144 -2.81 -9.69 4.83
C THR A 144 -2.38 -8.78 5.98
N GLU A 145 -1.18 -9.05 6.52
CA GLU A 145 -0.49 -8.25 7.52
C GLU A 145 -0.21 -6.80 7.10
N LEU A 146 -0.39 -6.42 5.82
CA LEU A 146 -0.29 -5.03 5.36
C LEU A 146 -1.43 -4.13 5.85
N PHE A 147 -2.47 -4.71 6.47
CA PHE A 147 -3.64 -4.00 6.95
C PHE A 147 -3.97 -4.35 8.40
N ASP A 148 -4.08 -3.31 9.21
CA ASP A 148 -4.70 -3.36 10.53
C ASP A 148 -5.94 -2.46 10.51
N PRO A 149 -7.14 -2.97 10.82
CA PRO A 149 -8.35 -2.17 10.70
C PRO A 149 -8.42 -0.98 11.68
N ALA A 150 -7.62 -0.97 12.75
CA ALA A 150 -7.55 0.18 13.66
C ALA A 150 -6.56 1.27 13.22
N THR A 151 -5.41 0.88 12.69
CA THR A 151 -4.31 1.81 12.36
C THR A 151 -4.12 2.07 10.87
N SER A 152 -4.77 1.32 9.97
CA SER A 152 -4.88 1.61 8.54
C SER A 152 -6.36 1.83 8.17
N GLY A 153 -6.66 3.02 7.63
CA GLY A 153 -8.02 3.38 7.22
C GLY A 153 -8.13 3.60 5.72
N MET A 154 -9.13 3.00 5.06
CA MET A 154 -9.45 3.23 3.66
C MET A 154 -10.21 4.55 3.50
N ARG A 155 -9.60 5.54 2.84
CA ARG A 155 -10.07 6.93 2.84
C ARG A 155 -9.74 7.65 1.53
N GLY A 156 -10.72 7.83 0.65
CA GLY A 156 -10.57 8.57 -0.61
C GLY A 156 -10.52 10.10 -0.46
N ALA A 157 -11.20 10.64 0.55
CA ALA A 157 -11.20 12.06 0.89
C ALA A 157 -11.17 12.27 2.42
N THR A 158 -10.89 13.49 2.87
CA THR A 158 -10.83 13.86 4.30
C THR A 158 -9.94 12.88 5.08
N VAL A 159 -8.68 12.81 4.67
CA VAL A 159 -7.73 11.75 5.10
C VAL A 159 -7.03 12.04 6.43
N HIS A 160 -7.39 13.11 7.12
CA HIS A 160 -6.72 13.50 8.37
C HIS A 160 -6.80 12.37 9.41
N GLY A 161 -5.68 12.04 10.06
CA GLY A 161 -5.64 10.96 11.06
C GLY A 161 -4.25 10.36 11.31
N HIS A 162 -3.40 10.23 10.28
CA HIS A 162 -2.11 9.50 10.39
C HIS A 162 -1.20 9.96 11.54
N SER A 163 -1.19 11.26 11.84
CA SER A 163 -0.34 11.89 12.86
C SER A 163 -1.07 12.22 14.16
N LEU A 164 -2.35 11.85 14.28
CA LEU A 164 -3.16 12.13 15.46
C LEU A 164 -2.98 11.04 16.50
N ARG A 165 -3.26 11.39 17.76
CA ARG A 165 -3.42 10.39 18.83
C ARG A 165 -4.56 9.44 18.44
N LEU A 166 -4.41 8.18 18.83
CA LEU A 166 -5.47 7.18 18.71
C LEU A 166 -6.64 7.53 19.65
N GLY A 167 -7.83 7.06 19.30
CA GLY A 167 -9.01 7.12 20.16
C GLY A 167 -8.89 6.22 21.38
N GLU A 168 -9.88 6.28 22.27
CA GLU A 168 -9.92 5.49 23.51
C GLU A 168 -9.92 3.97 23.28
N ASN A 169 -10.43 3.54 22.13
CA ASN A 169 -10.44 2.15 21.66
C ASN A 169 -9.24 1.80 20.76
N GLY A 170 -8.23 2.67 20.67
CA GLY A 170 -7.06 2.44 19.82
C GLY A 170 -7.25 2.74 18.32
N MET A 171 -8.44 3.19 17.90
CA MET A 171 -8.73 3.51 16.50
C MET A 171 -8.06 4.80 16.05
N MET A 172 -7.54 4.83 14.82
CA MET A 172 -7.07 6.06 14.19
C MET A 172 -8.24 7.00 13.89
N PHE A 173 -8.11 8.29 14.27
CA PHE A 173 -9.10 9.33 14.00
C PHE A 173 -9.57 9.33 12.54
N ASP A 174 -10.88 9.33 12.30
CA ASP A 174 -11.52 9.56 10.99
C ASP A 174 -12.61 10.63 11.15
N ALA A 175 -12.44 11.79 10.51
CA ALA A 175 -13.44 12.86 10.58
C ALA A 175 -14.80 12.47 9.99
N LEU A 176 -14.85 11.49 9.07
CA LEU A 176 -16.10 10.98 8.49
C LEU A 176 -16.62 9.74 9.21
N GLN A 177 -15.87 9.19 10.17
CA GLN A 177 -16.19 7.95 10.88
C GLN A 177 -16.68 6.85 9.92
N ARG A 178 -15.88 6.55 8.88
CA ARG A 178 -16.20 5.47 7.95
C ARG A 178 -16.12 4.10 8.60
N CYS A 179 -15.25 3.98 9.60
CA CYS A 179 -15.09 2.80 10.43
C CYS A 179 -15.53 3.12 11.85
N VAL A 180 -16.17 2.16 12.51
CA VAL A 180 -16.53 2.20 13.94
C VAL A 180 -16.04 0.92 14.61
N PHE A 181 -15.69 1.02 15.88
CA PHE A 181 -15.38 -0.14 16.71
C PHE A 181 -16.67 -0.64 17.34
N ASP A 182 -17.00 -1.92 17.17
CA ASP A 182 -18.13 -2.54 17.86
C ASP A 182 -17.66 -3.12 19.19
N GLU A 183 -18.04 -2.48 20.30
CA GLU A 183 -17.67 -2.92 21.65
C GLU A 183 -18.17 -4.32 22.01
N LYS A 184 -19.21 -4.82 21.34
CA LYS A 184 -19.78 -6.15 21.64
C LYS A 184 -18.92 -7.28 21.08
N THR A 185 -18.38 -7.08 19.89
CA THR A 185 -17.58 -8.09 19.18
C THR A 185 -16.09 -7.84 19.31
N GLY A 186 -15.67 -6.59 19.57
CA GLY A 186 -14.27 -6.17 19.49
C GLY A 186 -13.79 -5.95 18.06
N HIS A 187 -14.70 -5.99 17.07
CA HIS A 187 -14.37 -5.88 15.65
C HIS A 187 -14.50 -4.44 15.16
N VAL A 188 -13.82 -4.15 14.05
CA VAL A 188 -13.98 -2.90 13.31
C VAL A 188 -14.96 -3.11 12.16
N MET A 189 -15.93 -2.21 12.07
CA MET A 189 -16.99 -2.23 11.07
C MET A 189 -16.86 -1.01 10.15
N TYR A 190 -16.74 -1.21 8.84
CA TYR A 190 -17.00 -0.15 7.88
C TYR A 190 -18.50 0.08 7.75
N VAL A 191 -18.95 1.30 8.05
CA VAL A 191 -20.36 1.74 7.91
C VAL A 191 -20.54 2.69 6.72
N LYS A 192 -19.43 3.08 6.08
CA LYS A 192 -19.39 3.91 4.89
C LYS A 192 -18.29 3.41 3.94
N ASP A 193 -18.43 3.70 2.65
CA ASP A 193 -17.39 3.49 1.65
C ASP A 193 -16.19 4.45 1.87
N GLN A 194 -15.13 4.27 1.08
CA GLN A 194 -13.91 5.07 1.22
C GLN A 194 -14.12 6.58 0.99
N VAL A 195 -15.16 7.00 0.27
CA VAL A 195 -15.49 8.43 0.05
C VAL A 195 -16.52 8.97 1.06
N GLY A 196 -17.04 8.12 1.95
CA GLY A 196 -17.91 8.49 3.05
C GLY A 196 -19.41 8.33 2.79
N LYS A 197 -19.82 7.61 1.73
CA LYS A 197 -21.24 7.28 1.52
C LYS A 197 -21.63 6.13 2.45
N PRO A 198 -22.78 6.20 3.15
CA PRO A 198 -23.28 5.09 3.95
C PRO A 198 -23.41 3.80 3.15
N LEU A 199 -23.03 2.68 3.75
CA LEU A 199 -23.29 1.35 3.21
C LEU A 199 -24.69 0.89 3.63
N ASP A 200 -25.35 0.10 2.77
CA ASP A 200 -26.66 -0.49 3.11
C ASP A 200 -26.56 -1.49 4.28
N ALA A 201 -25.41 -2.16 4.40
CA ALA A 201 -25.05 -3.02 5.51
C ALA A 201 -23.59 -2.74 5.94
N PRO A 202 -23.29 -2.71 7.24
CA PRO A 202 -21.91 -2.63 7.72
C PRO A 202 -21.08 -3.82 7.26
N VAL A 203 -19.80 -3.59 6.97
CA VAL A 203 -18.83 -4.64 6.61
C VAL A 203 -17.88 -4.85 7.77
N ASP A 204 -17.80 -6.09 8.25
CA ASP A 204 -16.85 -6.52 9.27
C ASP A 204 -15.46 -6.73 8.64
N VAL A 205 -14.44 -6.06 9.18
CA VAL A 205 -13.04 -6.21 8.73
C VAL A 205 -12.14 -6.82 9.81
N GLY A 206 -12.75 -7.40 10.84
CA GLY A 206 -12.10 -8.15 11.91
C GLY A 206 -11.60 -7.30 13.07
N GLU A 207 -10.89 -7.98 13.98
CA GLU A 207 -10.28 -7.37 15.15
C GLU A 207 -9.03 -6.52 14.80
N PRO A 208 -8.76 -5.44 15.55
CA PRO A 208 -7.46 -4.77 15.53
C PRO A 208 -6.31 -5.72 15.83
N ILE A 209 -5.18 -5.56 15.13
CA ILE A 209 -3.96 -6.31 15.42
C ILE A 209 -3.41 -5.87 16.79
N PRO A 210 -3.06 -6.81 17.70
CA PRO A 210 -2.47 -6.46 18.99
C PRO A 210 -1.20 -5.62 18.84
N GLU A 211 -1.03 -4.61 19.70
CA GLU A 211 0.10 -3.67 19.63
C GLU A 211 1.48 -4.37 19.62
N ALA A 212 1.61 -5.48 20.35
CA ALA A 212 2.85 -6.27 20.37
C ALA A 212 3.23 -6.78 18.97
N LYS A 213 2.25 -7.30 18.21
CA LYS A 213 2.43 -7.76 16.83
C LYS A 213 2.64 -6.56 15.90
N LEU A 214 1.91 -5.45 16.06
CA LEU A 214 2.16 -4.22 15.28
C LEU A 214 3.61 -3.73 15.43
N ARG A 215 4.14 -3.70 16.66
CA ARG A 215 5.54 -3.35 16.93
C ARG A 215 6.53 -4.35 16.33
N GLU A 216 6.14 -5.59 16.12
CA GLU A 216 6.95 -6.62 15.46
C GLU A 216 7.04 -6.38 13.96
N ILE A 217 5.90 -6.18 13.29
CA ILE A 217 5.80 -6.17 11.82
C ILE A 217 5.84 -4.78 11.17
N THR A 218 5.70 -3.70 11.94
CA THR A 218 5.66 -2.34 11.38
C THR A 218 6.93 -1.96 10.60
N THR A 219 6.74 -1.15 9.57
CA THR A 219 7.83 -0.59 8.75
C THR A 219 8.23 0.84 9.13
N ILE A 220 7.68 1.40 10.22
CA ILE A 220 8.05 2.73 10.72
C ILE A 220 9.14 2.66 11.81
N TYR A 221 10.12 3.56 11.72
CA TYR A 221 11.05 3.81 12.83
C TYR A 221 10.46 4.84 13.79
N ARG A 222 10.52 4.57 15.10
CA ARG A 222 10.08 5.48 16.17
C ARG A 222 10.94 5.35 17.41
N ASN A 223 11.11 6.44 18.14
CA ASN A 223 11.97 6.44 19.33
C ASN A 223 11.41 5.60 20.49
N ASP A 224 10.08 5.46 20.58
CA ASP A 224 9.39 4.58 21.53
C ASP A 224 9.18 3.15 20.97
N GLY A 225 9.81 2.83 19.84
CA GLY A 225 9.92 1.50 19.25
C GLY A 225 11.36 1.21 18.85
N VAL A 226 11.62 0.99 17.56
CA VAL A 226 12.99 0.96 17.02
C VAL A 226 13.33 2.35 16.48
N ALA A 227 14.28 3.04 17.12
CA ALA A 227 14.74 4.35 16.66
C ALA A 227 15.57 4.21 15.39
N MET A 228 15.37 5.09 14.40
CA MET A 228 16.20 5.11 13.18
C MET A 228 17.69 5.29 13.49
N ARG A 229 18.02 6.00 14.58
CA ARG A 229 19.40 6.18 15.05
C ARG A 229 20.09 4.86 15.43
N ALA A 230 19.31 3.82 15.75
CA ALA A 230 19.82 2.49 16.07
C ALA A 230 20.11 1.63 14.81
N ASP A 231 19.80 2.12 13.60
CA ASP A 231 20.13 1.46 12.33
C ASP A 231 21.18 2.28 11.54
N PRO A 232 22.47 2.17 11.91
CA PRO A 232 23.54 2.92 11.26
C PRO A 232 23.70 2.56 9.78
N ASP A 233 23.37 1.33 9.38
CA ASP A 233 23.50 0.84 8.00
C ASP A 233 22.54 1.58 7.06
N VAL A 234 21.28 1.78 7.48
CA VAL A 234 20.33 2.62 6.73
C VAL A 234 20.86 4.04 6.61
N ILE A 235 21.36 4.62 7.70
CA ILE A 235 21.88 6.00 7.72
C ILE A 235 23.11 6.13 6.80
N GLU A 236 24.00 5.15 6.79
CA GLU A 236 25.17 5.13 5.92
C GLU A 236 24.76 5.13 4.45
N VAL A 237 23.84 4.24 4.05
CA VAL A 237 23.38 4.16 2.66
C VAL A 237 22.65 5.44 2.24
N VAL A 238 21.83 6.03 3.12
CA VAL A 238 21.18 7.33 2.87
C VAL A 238 22.23 8.44 2.63
N LYS A 239 23.25 8.52 3.49
CA LYS A 239 24.35 9.49 3.33
C LYS A 239 25.16 9.23 2.05
N ARG A 240 25.39 7.95 1.70
CA ARG A 240 26.06 7.55 0.47
C ARG A 240 25.30 8.03 -0.76
N ILE A 241 23.99 7.78 -0.82
CA ILE A 241 23.12 8.24 -1.92
C ILE A 241 23.14 9.76 -2.02
N HIS A 242 23.01 10.46 -0.89
CA HIS A 242 23.08 11.92 -0.85
C HIS A 242 24.40 12.44 -1.44
N ARG A 243 25.54 11.95 -0.94
CA ARG A 243 26.86 12.37 -1.44
C ARG A 243 27.04 12.04 -2.92
N ALA A 244 26.68 10.84 -3.35
CA ALA A 244 26.81 10.44 -4.75
C ALA A 244 26.01 11.34 -5.69
N ARG A 245 24.77 11.70 -5.31
CA ARG A 245 23.94 12.65 -6.07
C ARG A 245 24.55 14.06 -6.08
N THR A 246 25.07 14.53 -4.95
CA THR A 246 25.74 15.84 -4.86
C THR A 246 26.97 15.90 -5.77
N LEU A 247 27.85 14.89 -5.71
CA LEU A 247 29.06 14.85 -6.53
C LEU A 247 28.73 14.69 -8.02
N GLY A 248 27.78 13.82 -8.36
CA GLY A 248 27.34 13.65 -9.76
C GLY A 248 26.69 14.91 -10.34
N GLY A 249 25.96 15.67 -9.52
CA GLY A 249 25.40 16.97 -9.92
C GLY A 249 26.45 18.08 -10.02
N TYR A 250 27.56 17.98 -9.28
CA TYR A 250 28.68 18.90 -9.40
C TYR A 250 29.51 18.60 -10.66
N ILE A 251 30.18 17.44 -10.71
CA ILE A 251 30.96 16.97 -11.86
C ILE A 251 30.91 15.42 -11.90
N PRO A 252 30.26 14.80 -12.90
CA PRO A 252 30.06 13.36 -12.97
C PRO A 252 31.29 12.60 -13.54
N THR A 253 32.45 12.74 -12.89
CA THR A 253 33.70 12.08 -13.30
C THR A 253 34.26 11.17 -12.23
N ASN A 254 35.01 10.14 -12.62
CA ASN A 254 35.64 9.20 -11.69
C ASN A 254 36.58 9.91 -10.70
N GLU A 255 37.28 10.95 -11.14
CA GLU A 255 38.20 11.73 -10.32
C GLU A 255 37.45 12.44 -9.19
N THR A 256 36.29 13.04 -9.49
CA THR A 256 35.45 13.72 -8.50
C THR A 256 34.95 12.76 -7.43
N PHE A 257 34.50 11.56 -7.82
CA PHE A 257 34.00 10.54 -6.89
C PHE A 257 35.11 9.86 -6.07
N LYS A 258 36.34 9.76 -6.60
CA LYS A 258 37.49 9.21 -5.87
C LYS A 258 38.13 10.22 -4.93
N GLY A 259 38.07 11.50 -5.28
CA GLY A 259 38.74 12.59 -4.55
C GLY A 259 37.97 13.17 -3.37
N LEU A 260 36.67 12.88 -3.23
CA LEU A 260 35.76 13.51 -2.24
C LEU A 260 34.86 12.51 -1.51
#